data_AF-A0A534CAR1-F1
#
_entry.id   AF-A0A534CAR1-F1
#
_cell.length_a   1.000
_cell.length_b   1.000
_cell.length_c   1.000
_cell.angle_alpha   90.00
_cell.angle_beta   90.00
_cell.angle_gamma   90.00
#
_symmetry.space_group_name_H-M   'P 1'
#
loop_
_entity.id
_entity.type
_entity.pdbx_description
1 polymer ?
#
loop_
_entity_poly.entity_id
_entity_poly.type
_entity_poly.pdbx_seq_one_letter_code
_entity_poly.pdbx_strand_id
1 'polypeptide(L)'
;MSLSSARCSLSAFRYPAFSDEETMPFRIVCPPERFNHLRNDPAFHRLMIAGKIANALRFGIVAAKAATGPVTYTSTRTRAASFHYVSALLQEALRFLPRLGQYYSGSQAFREELAPLLRDGTVASLQNGPLDRLRDHAVFHNDDVVMAHGLQSVALDEYVLVAGDTPLAGDVYFPLSDIAIVHHALSTDVQGYQLLGEMSVLLDQVADVGTKVCKGIDSLFREAVSELGCSYIDE
;
A
#
# COMPACT_ATOMS: atom_id res chain seq x y z
N MET A 1 -34.22 -28.68 -38.59
CA MET A 1 -34.14 -27.55 -37.65
C MET A 1 -32.86 -27.72 -36.84
N SER A 2 -31.86 -26.91 -37.15
CA SER A 2 -30.55 -26.90 -36.50
C SER A 2 -30.53 -25.75 -35.50
N LEU A 3 -30.30 -26.04 -34.22
CA LEU A 3 -30.04 -25.02 -33.21
C LEU A 3 -28.53 -24.98 -32.95
N SER A 4 -27.95 -23.93 -33.50
CA SER A 4 -26.55 -23.52 -33.41
C SER A 4 -26.18 -23.13 -31.97
N SER A 5 -25.01 -23.60 -31.54
CA SER A 5 -24.34 -23.22 -30.30
C SER A 5 -23.88 -21.76 -30.38
N ALA A 6 -24.42 -20.90 -29.52
CA ALA A 6 -23.85 -19.57 -29.29
C ALA A 6 -22.78 -19.67 -28.19
N ARG A 7 -21.52 -19.72 -28.60
CA ARG A 7 -20.36 -19.45 -27.75
C ARG A 7 -20.44 -17.99 -27.30
N CYS A 8 -20.56 -17.74 -26.01
CA CYS A 8 -20.47 -16.39 -25.46
C CYS A 8 -18.99 -15.98 -25.42
N SER A 9 -18.68 -14.91 -26.15
CA SER A 9 -17.34 -14.37 -26.37
C SER A 9 -16.82 -13.67 -25.11
N LEU A 10 -15.67 -14.14 -24.61
CA LEU A 10 -14.82 -13.41 -23.67
C LEU A 10 -14.19 -12.21 -24.41
N SER A 11 -14.88 -11.07 -24.46
CA SER A 11 -14.26 -9.81 -24.85
C SER A 11 -15.12 -8.61 -24.47
N ALA A 12 -14.49 -7.66 -23.79
CA ALA A 12 -14.94 -6.29 -23.50
C ALA A 12 -15.76 -6.08 -22.21
N PHE A 13 -15.08 -6.19 -21.06
CA PHE A 13 -15.33 -5.27 -19.95
C PHE A 13 -14.03 -4.52 -19.65
N ARG A 14 -13.95 -3.27 -20.12
CA ARG A 14 -12.94 -2.30 -19.67
C ARG A 14 -13.55 -1.59 -18.46
N TYR A 15 -12.96 -1.73 -17.29
CA TYR A 15 -13.17 -0.74 -16.24
C TYR A 15 -12.39 0.53 -16.59
N PRO A 16 -12.89 1.73 -16.26
CA PRO A 16 -12.14 2.96 -16.45
C PRO A 16 -10.89 2.92 -15.57
N ALA A 17 -9.75 3.30 -16.13
CA ALA A 17 -8.59 3.65 -15.32
C ALA A 17 -8.99 4.85 -14.47
N PHE A 18 -9.05 4.71 -13.12
CA PHE A 18 -9.35 5.78 -12.14
C PHE A 18 -9.59 7.15 -12.78
N SER A 19 -10.75 7.29 -13.40
CA SER A 19 -11.22 8.50 -14.05
C SER A 19 -12.40 8.97 -13.24
N ASP A 20 -12.60 10.28 -13.16
CA ASP A 20 -13.65 10.96 -12.40
C ASP A 20 -15.10 10.64 -12.86
N GLU A 21 -15.35 9.48 -13.45
CA GLU A 21 -16.70 8.99 -13.74
C GLU A 21 -17.25 8.29 -12.49
N GLU A 22 -18.46 8.68 -12.07
CA GLU A 22 -19.19 8.11 -10.94
C GLU A 22 -19.24 6.58 -11.03
N THR A 23 -18.41 5.90 -10.24
CA THR A 23 -18.53 4.46 -10.02
C THR A 23 -19.64 4.22 -9.02
N MET A 24 -20.74 3.60 -9.47
CA MET A 24 -21.82 3.14 -8.59
C MET A 24 -21.26 2.21 -7.49
N PRO A 25 -21.82 2.25 -6.26
CA PRO A 25 -21.43 1.32 -5.22
C PRO A 25 -21.71 -0.12 -5.69
N PHE A 26 -20.85 -1.06 -5.27
CA PHE A 26 -20.97 -2.45 -5.66
C PHE A 26 -20.52 -3.37 -4.54
N ARG A 27 -20.98 -4.62 -4.58
CA ARG A 27 -20.49 -5.68 -3.72
C ARG A 27 -20.37 -7.01 -4.45
N ILE A 28 -19.50 -7.87 -3.94
CA ILE A 28 -19.34 -9.25 -4.40
C ILE A 28 -19.80 -10.16 -3.26
N VAL A 29 -20.80 -10.99 -3.52
CA VAL A 29 -21.43 -11.84 -2.51
C VAL A 29 -21.13 -13.31 -2.78
N CYS A 30 -20.73 -14.01 -1.73
CA CYS A 30 -20.56 -15.46 -1.74
C CYS A 30 -21.75 -16.11 -0.99
N PRO A 31 -22.49 -17.03 -1.62
CA PRO A 31 -23.53 -17.78 -0.92
C PRO A 31 -22.97 -18.55 0.29
N PRO A 32 -23.70 -18.68 1.41
CA PRO A 32 -23.18 -19.32 2.64
C PRO A 32 -22.64 -20.74 2.42
N GLU A 33 -23.33 -21.56 1.62
CA GLU A 33 -22.89 -22.92 1.30
C GLU A 33 -21.54 -22.90 0.57
N ARG A 34 -21.36 -22.00 -0.40
CA ARG A 34 -20.10 -21.88 -1.13
C ARG A 34 -18.98 -21.38 -0.21
N PHE A 35 -19.25 -20.37 0.61
CA PHE A 35 -18.28 -19.86 1.57
C PHE A 35 -17.79 -20.94 2.55
N ASN A 36 -18.69 -21.80 3.03
CA ASN A 36 -18.34 -22.90 3.92
C ASN A 36 -17.36 -23.91 3.32
N HIS A 37 -17.35 -24.05 1.99
CA HIS A 37 -16.33 -24.83 1.28
C HIS A 37 -15.03 -24.02 1.12
N LEU A 38 -15.13 -22.77 0.66
CA LEU A 38 -13.99 -21.91 0.38
C LEU A 38 -13.15 -21.57 1.62
N ARG A 39 -13.76 -21.48 2.81
CA ARG A 39 -13.04 -21.15 4.05
C ARG A 39 -11.98 -22.16 4.46
N ASN A 40 -11.89 -23.32 3.80
CA ASN A 40 -10.84 -24.31 3.99
C ASN A 40 -9.86 -24.40 2.81
N ASP A 41 -10.09 -23.64 1.74
CA ASP A 41 -9.26 -23.62 0.54
C ASP A 41 -8.05 -22.67 0.74
N PRO A 42 -6.80 -23.17 0.68
CA PRO A 42 -5.61 -22.35 0.79
C PRO A 42 -5.51 -21.22 -0.26
N ALA A 43 -6.02 -21.42 -1.49
CA ALA A 43 -6.03 -20.39 -2.51
C ALA A 43 -6.91 -19.22 -2.08
N PHE A 44 -8.12 -19.53 -1.60
CA PHE A 44 -9.05 -18.54 -1.06
C PHE A 44 -8.47 -17.80 0.15
N HIS A 45 -7.76 -18.48 1.05
CA HIS A 45 -7.06 -17.82 2.16
C HIS A 45 -6.05 -16.79 1.68
N ARG A 46 -5.27 -17.13 0.65
CA ARG A 46 -4.29 -16.19 0.06
C ARG A 46 -4.98 -14.98 -0.57
N LEU A 47 -6.10 -15.18 -1.24
CA LEU A 47 -6.90 -14.10 -1.79
C LEU A 47 -7.44 -13.17 -0.67
N MET A 48 -7.97 -13.72 0.42
CA MET A 48 -8.43 -12.90 1.56
C MET A 48 -7.30 -12.12 2.24
N ILE A 49 -6.11 -12.72 2.36
CA ILE A 49 -4.92 -12.01 2.87
C ILE A 49 -4.54 -10.86 1.93
N ALA A 50 -4.58 -11.06 0.62
CA ALA A 50 -4.34 -9.99 -0.36
C ALA A 50 -5.33 -8.83 -0.17
N GLY A 51 -6.62 -9.13 0.01
CA GLY A 51 -7.64 -8.12 0.31
C GLY A 51 -7.35 -7.33 1.60
N LYS A 52 -6.94 -8.02 2.67
CA LYS A 52 -6.51 -7.38 3.92
C LYS A 52 -5.31 -6.44 3.72
N ILE A 53 -4.30 -6.88 2.97
CA ILE A 53 -3.13 -6.06 2.62
C ILE A 53 -3.56 -4.81 1.85
N ALA A 54 -4.41 -4.96 0.83
CA ALA A 54 -4.89 -3.84 0.04
C ALA A 54 -5.67 -2.81 0.88
N ASN A 55 -6.49 -3.26 1.83
CA ASN A 55 -7.19 -2.37 2.75
C ASN A 55 -6.23 -1.56 3.63
N ALA A 56 -5.20 -2.21 4.19
CA ALA A 56 -4.21 -1.54 5.01
C ALA A 56 -3.38 -0.52 4.21
N LEU A 57 -2.97 -0.88 2.99
CA LEU A 57 -2.27 0.04 2.07
C LEU A 57 -3.15 1.24 1.72
N ARG A 58 -4.42 1.03 1.35
CA ARG A 58 -5.35 2.12 1.02
C ARG A 58 -5.52 3.10 2.17
N PHE A 59 -5.63 2.62 3.41
CA PHE A 59 -5.73 3.50 4.58
C PHE A 59 -4.56 4.51 4.62
N GLY A 60 -3.32 4.02 4.53
CA GLY A 60 -2.14 4.88 4.57
C GLY A 60 -2.00 5.77 3.32
N ILE A 61 -2.29 5.24 2.13
CA ILE A 61 -2.22 6.00 0.87
C ILE A 61 -3.25 7.14 0.85
N VAL A 62 -4.48 6.88 1.32
CA VAL A 62 -5.53 7.91 1.39
C VAL A 62 -5.15 8.98 2.41
N ALA A 63 -4.61 8.60 3.57
CA ALA A 63 -4.10 9.56 4.55
C ALA A 63 -2.96 10.43 3.98
N ALA A 64 -2.00 9.83 3.28
CA ALA A 64 -0.92 10.55 2.60
C ALA A 64 -1.43 11.57 1.58
N LYS A 65 -2.41 11.16 0.76
CA LYS A 65 -3.03 12.01 -0.27
C LYS A 65 -3.86 13.14 0.33
N ALA A 66 -4.58 12.89 1.41
CA ALA A 66 -5.35 13.93 2.12
C ALA A 66 -4.44 15.01 2.73
N ALA A 67 -3.19 14.67 3.03
CA ALA A 67 -2.21 15.56 3.64
C ALA A 67 -1.32 16.35 2.64
N THR A 68 -1.67 16.41 1.35
CA THR A 68 -0.94 17.20 0.32
C THR A 68 -1.35 18.68 0.28
N GLY A 69 -2.29 19.09 1.14
CA GLY A 69 -2.75 20.47 1.26
C GLY A 69 -1.71 21.41 1.89
N PRO A 70 -2.15 22.49 2.57
CA PRO A 70 -1.23 23.41 3.25
C PRO A 70 -0.24 22.69 4.15
N VAL A 71 1.02 23.15 4.15
CA VAL A 71 2.06 22.63 5.03
C VAL A 71 1.80 23.16 6.44
N THR A 72 1.41 22.25 7.34
CA THR A 72 1.11 22.49 8.75
C THR A 72 1.73 21.35 9.56
N TYR A 73 1.84 21.49 10.88
CA TYR A 73 2.39 20.40 11.71
C TYR A 73 1.53 19.13 11.62
N THR A 74 0.20 19.27 11.54
CA THR A 74 -0.71 18.14 11.34
C THR A 74 -0.53 17.47 9.98
N SER A 75 -0.37 18.22 8.88
CA SER A 75 -0.16 17.62 7.55
C SER A 75 1.21 16.95 7.44
N THR A 76 2.27 17.58 7.97
CA THR A 76 3.62 17.00 8.02
C THR A 76 3.65 15.70 8.83
N ARG A 77 3.09 15.68 10.04
CA ARG A 77 2.95 14.47 10.86
C ARG A 77 2.21 13.37 10.12
N THR A 78 1.10 13.72 9.46
CA THR A 78 0.28 12.74 8.74
C THR A 78 1.06 12.13 7.57
N ARG A 79 1.82 12.94 6.83
CA ARG A 79 2.70 12.43 5.77
C ARG A 79 3.81 11.54 6.33
N ALA A 80 4.48 11.93 7.42
CA ALA A 80 5.53 11.12 8.02
C ALA A 80 5.00 9.76 8.54
N ALA A 81 3.89 9.77 9.28
CA ALA A 81 3.24 8.54 9.72
C ALA A 81 2.79 7.66 8.54
N SER A 82 2.25 8.28 7.48
CA SER A 82 1.86 7.55 6.27
C SER A 82 3.06 6.96 5.55
N PHE A 83 4.18 7.68 5.48
CA PHE A 83 5.43 7.18 4.90
C PHE A 83 5.90 5.91 5.60
N HIS A 84 6.02 5.95 6.93
CA HIS A 84 6.38 4.79 7.75
C HIS A 84 5.43 3.62 7.49
N TYR A 85 4.13 3.85 7.65
CA TYR A 85 3.13 2.79 7.59
C TYR A 85 3.00 2.17 6.18
N VAL A 86 2.91 2.99 5.13
CA VAL A 86 2.78 2.50 3.75
C VAL A 86 4.07 1.80 3.31
N SER A 87 5.25 2.30 3.69
CA SER A 87 6.52 1.65 3.37
C SER A 87 6.59 0.24 3.95
N ALA A 88 6.29 0.08 5.23
CA ALA A 88 6.32 -1.22 5.88
C ALA A 88 5.29 -2.19 5.29
N LEU A 89 4.05 -1.71 5.03
CA LEU A 89 3.02 -2.52 4.39
C LEU A 89 3.36 -2.91 2.97
N LEU A 90 3.97 -2.02 2.20
CA LEU A 90 4.39 -2.31 0.83
C LEU A 90 5.48 -3.39 0.83
N GLN A 91 6.42 -3.34 1.78
CA GLN A 91 7.43 -4.38 1.94
C GLN A 91 6.79 -5.76 2.19
N GLU A 92 5.80 -5.83 3.09
CA GLU A 92 5.05 -7.08 3.32
C GLU A 92 4.28 -7.52 2.08
N ALA A 93 3.64 -6.58 1.37
CA ALA A 93 2.88 -6.88 0.18
C ALA A 93 3.78 -7.48 -0.91
N LEU A 94 4.92 -6.85 -1.20
CA LEU A 94 5.88 -7.32 -2.21
C LEU A 94 6.46 -8.70 -1.85
N ARG A 95 6.76 -8.95 -0.57
CA ARG A 95 7.18 -10.28 -0.08
C ARG A 95 6.05 -11.31 -0.12
N PHE A 96 4.79 -10.88 -0.07
CA PHE A 96 3.62 -11.75 -0.15
C PHE A 96 3.24 -12.14 -1.59
N LEU A 97 3.42 -11.25 -2.57
CA LEU A 97 3.00 -11.50 -3.96
C LEU A 97 3.52 -12.82 -4.56
N PRO A 98 4.77 -13.28 -4.34
CA PRO A 98 5.22 -14.60 -4.81
C PRO A 98 4.39 -15.76 -4.25
N ARG A 99 3.97 -15.67 -2.98
CA ARG A 99 3.12 -16.68 -2.32
C ARG A 99 1.69 -16.66 -2.84
N LEU A 100 1.20 -15.48 -3.23
CA LEU A 100 -0.07 -15.34 -3.93
C LEU A 100 0.02 -15.98 -5.33
N GLY A 101 1.13 -15.75 -6.03
CA GLY A 101 1.40 -16.30 -7.36
C GLY A 101 1.42 -17.83 -7.42
N GLN A 102 1.75 -18.53 -6.33
CA GLN A 102 1.68 -19.99 -6.25
C GLN A 102 0.29 -20.56 -6.60
N TYR A 103 -0.77 -19.79 -6.36
CA TYR A 103 -2.14 -20.19 -6.65
C TYR A 103 -2.72 -19.47 -7.87
N TYR A 104 -2.26 -18.24 -8.15
CA TYR A 104 -2.89 -17.35 -9.12
C TYR A 104 -1.99 -16.95 -10.30
N SER A 105 -0.82 -17.57 -10.52
CA SER A 105 0.02 -17.27 -11.69
C SER A 105 -0.66 -17.55 -13.04
N GLY A 106 -1.70 -18.40 -13.03
CA GLY A 106 -2.56 -18.69 -14.18
C GLY A 106 -3.59 -17.60 -14.50
N SER A 107 -3.85 -16.68 -13.57
CA SER A 107 -4.77 -15.56 -13.80
C SER A 107 -4.13 -14.50 -14.68
N GLN A 108 -4.94 -13.90 -15.56
CA GLN A 108 -4.52 -12.77 -16.39
C GLN A 108 -4.15 -11.57 -15.51
N ALA A 109 -5.00 -11.20 -14.55
CA ALA A 109 -4.77 -10.10 -13.63
C ALA A 109 -3.44 -10.25 -12.87
N PHE A 110 -3.11 -11.45 -12.38
CA PHE A 110 -1.82 -11.65 -11.72
C PHE A 110 -0.65 -11.42 -12.69
N ARG A 111 -0.71 -12.01 -13.89
CA ARG A 111 0.38 -11.90 -14.88
C ARG A 111 0.61 -10.49 -15.39
N GLU A 112 -0.46 -9.73 -15.59
CA GLU A 112 -0.43 -8.43 -16.24
C GLU A 112 -0.28 -7.26 -15.26
N GLU A 113 -0.75 -7.41 -14.02
CA GLU A 113 -0.75 -6.30 -13.05
C GLU A 113 0.17 -6.51 -11.85
N LEU A 114 0.30 -7.74 -11.33
CA LEU A 114 1.06 -8.00 -10.10
C LEU A 114 2.47 -8.54 -10.38
N ALA A 115 2.60 -9.52 -11.28
CA ALA A 115 3.88 -10.11 -11.63
C ALA A 115 4.90 -9.11 -12.21
N PRO A 116 4.52 -8.09 -13.00
CA PRO A 116 5.48 -7.11 -13.51
C PRO A 116 6.11 -6.27 -12.40
N LEU A 117 5.38 -5.98 -11.31
CA LEU A 117 5.91 -5.24 -10.16
C LEU A 117 7.09 -5.98 -9.51
N LEU A 118 7.09 -7.31 -9.51
CA LEU A 118 8.18 -8.14 -8.98
C LEU A 118 9.43 -8.16 -9.87
N ARG A 119 9.33 -7.64 -11.11
CA ARG A 119 10.42 -7.57 -12.08
C ARG A 119 10.89 -6.14 -12.34
N ASP A 120 10.19 -5.16 -11.80
CA ASP A 120 10.51 -3.75 -11.95
C ASP A 120 11.75 -3.40 -11.11
N GLY A 121 12.80 -2.90 -11.77
CA GLY A 121 14.05 -2.53 -11.12
C GLY A 121 13.91 -1.40 -10.10
N THR A 122 12.94 -0.51 -10.30
CA THR A 122 12.61 0.57 -9.35
C THR A 122 11.97 -0.02 -8.10
N VAL A 123 11.01 -0.92 -8.27
CA VAL A 123 10.37 -1.62 -7.13
C VAL A 123 11.38 -2.46 -6.37
N ALA A 124 12.27 -3.18 -7.06
CA ALA A 124 13.34 -3.94 -6.44
C ALA A 124 14.33 -3.04 -5.67
N SER A 125 14.63 -1.84 -6.19
CA SER A 125 15.49 -0.87 -5.49
C SER A 125 14.84 -0.33 -4.22
N LEU A 126 13.53 -0.05 -4.26
CA LEU A 126 12.76 0.31 -3.06
C LEU A 126 12.77 -0.84 -2.04
N GLN A 127 12.48 -2.06 -2.50
CA GLN A 127 12.36 -3.26 -1.67
C GLN A 127 13.66 -3.63 -0.95
N ASN A 128 14.80 -3.52 -1.62
CA ASN A 128 16.13 -3.86 -1.08
C ASN A 128 16.84 -2.65 -0.42
N GLY A 129 16.21 -1.48 -0.43
CA GLY A 129 16.77 -0.25 0.11
C GLY A 129 15.93 0.29 1.28
N PRO A 130 15.23 1.42 1.09
CA PRO A 130 14.54 2.11 2.18
C PRO A 130 13.43 1.27 2.83
N LEU A 131 12.70 0.44 2.07
CA LEU A 131 11.59 -0.35 2.63
C LEU A 131 12.05 -1.44 3.60
N ASP A 132 13.19 -2.08 3.30
CA ASP A 132 13.75 -3.14 4.14
C ASP A 132 14.21 -2.58 5.49
N ARG A 133 14.93 -1.46 5.46
CA ARG A 133 15.41 -0.79 6.68
C ARG A 133 14.26 -0.30 7.57
N LEU A 134 13.20 0.24 6.96
CA LEU A 134 12.05 0.75 7.71
C LEU A 134 11.23 -0.35 8.39
N ARG A 135 11.00 -1.46 7.68
CA ARG A 135 10.16 -2.57 8.16
C ARG A 135 10.65 -3.11 9.50
N ASP A 136 11.93 -3.44 9.59
CA ASP A 136 12.43 -4.24 10.71
C ASP A 136 12.76 -3.39 11.94
N HIS A 137 13.00 -2.08 11.80
CA HIS A 137 13.48 -1.26 12.91
C HIS A 137 12.58 -0.07 13.29
N ALA A 138 11.93 0.56 12.31
CA ALA A 138 11.32 1.88 12.52
C ALA A 138 9.83 1.83 12.86
N VAL A 139 9.06 0.97 12.20
CA VAL A 139 7.59 1.11 12.18
C VAL A 139 6.88 0.24 13.22
N PHE A 140 7.36 -0.99 13.41
CA PHE A 140 6.68 -1.97 14.29
C PHE A 140 7.46 -2.30 15.56
N HIS A 141 8.77 -2.04 15.60
CA HIS A 141 9.64 -2.43 16.73
C HIS A 141 10.11 -1.24 17.57
N ASN A 142 10.11 -0.01 17.04
CA ASN A 142 10.63 1.19 17.71
C ASN A 142 12.03 0.96 18.30
N ASP A 143 12.99 0.60 17.45
CA ASP A 143 14.33 0.16 17.86
C ASP A 143 15.16 1.31 18.46
N ASP A 144 15.59 1.15 19.72
CA ASP A 144 16.41 2.12 20.47
C ASP A 144 17.74 2.45 19.77
N VAL A 145 18.37 1.46 19.11
CA VAL A 145 19.65 1.64 18.42
C VAL A 145 19.45 2.51 17.19
N VAL A 146 18.36 2.29 16.45
CA VAL A 146 18.03 3.10 15.28
C VAL A 146 17.70 4.53 15.67
N MET A 147 16.92 4.74 16.73
CA MET A 147 16.64 6.09 17.23
C MET A 147 17.92 6.80 17.69
N ALA A 148 18.78 6.12 18.46
CA ALA A 148 20.05 6.69 18.90
C ALA A 148 20.97 7.06 17.74
N HIS A 149 21.10 6.19 16.74
CA HIS A 149 21.90 6.45 15.55
C HIS A 149 21.34 7.62 14.72
N GLY A 150 20.02 7.66 14.52
CA GLY A 150 19.34 8.77 13.85
C GLY A 150 19.61 10.09 14.56
N LEU A 151 19.38 10.16 15.88
CA LEU A 151 19.62 11.38 16.67
C LEU A 151 21.08 11.84 16.63
N GLN A 152 22.05 10.92 16.61
CA GLN A 152 23.47 11.27 16.47
C GLN A 152 23.83 11.82 15.09
N SER A 153 23.03 11.49 14.07
CA SER A 153 23.30 11.86 12.68
C SER A 153 22.61 13.16 12.26
N VAL A 154 21.67 13.66 13.08
CA VAL A 154 20.91 14.88 12.81
C VAL A 154 21.71 16.11 13.24
N ALA A 155 22.02 16.99 12.28
CA ALA A 155 22.57 18.31 12.53
C ALA A 155 21.58 19.40 12.08
N LEU A 156 21.06 20.16 13.05
CA LEU A 156 20.07 21.21 12.83
C LEU A 156 20.49 22.53 13.48
N ASP A 157 20.13 23.64 12.86
CA ASP A 157 20.26 24.98 13.46
C ASP A 157 19.32 25.15 14.67
N GLU A 158 18.15 24.49 14.63
CA GLU A 158 17.17 24.46 15.71
C GLU A 158 16.54 23.06 15.84
N TYR A 159 16.43 22.58 17.08
CA TYR A 159 15.85 21.27 17.39
C TYR A 159 14.43 21.45 17.94
N VAL A 160 13.43 21.40 17.07
CA VAL A 160 12.02 21.42 17.50
C VAL A 160 11.64 20.04 18.05
N LEU A 161 11.45 19.96 19.36
CA LEU A 161 11.04 18.71 20.02
C LEU A 161 9.54 18.44 19.88
N VAL A 162 8.74 19.50 19.95
CA VAL A 162 7.28 19.46 19.93
C VAL A 162 6.76 20.70 19.21
N ALA A 163 5.80 20.52 18.32
CA ALA A 163 5.09 21.60 17.64
C ALA A 163 3.62 21.26 17.46
N GLY A 164 2.78 22.25 17.17
CA GLY A 164 1.38 22.01 16.85
C GLY A 164 0.72 23.26 16.29
N ASP A 165 -0.28 23.05 15.44
CA ASP A 165 -1.04 24.15 14.82
C ASP A 165 -2.08 24.73 15.80
N THR A 166 -2.53 23.91 16.75
CA THR A 166 -3.41 24.32 17.86
C THR A 166 -2.96 23.67 19.17
N PRO A 167 -3.38 24.21 20.34
CA PRO A 167 -3.10 23.60 21.64
C PRO A 167 -3.85 22.28 21.90
N LEU A 168 -4.63 21.76 20.96
CA LEU A 168 -5.42 20.56 21.13
C LEU A 168 -4.52 19.31 21.05
N ALA A 169 -4.80 18.33 21.92
CA ALA A 169 -4.03 17.09 22.03
C ALA A 169 -3.90 16.29 20.71
N GLY A 170 -4.80 16.53 19.73
CA GLY A 170 -4.77 15.90 18.41
C GLY A 170 -3.86 16.58 17.38
N ASP A 171 -3.35 17.79 17.64
CA ASP A 171 -2.58 18.60 16.67
C ASP A 171 -1.09 18.70 17.02
N VAL A 172 -0.63 17.86 17.94
CA VAL A 172 0.78 17.82 18.36
C VAL A 172 1.61 16.96 17.40
N TYR A 173 2.80 17.44 17.08
CA TYR A 173 3.80 16.80 16.25
C TYR A 173 5.18 16.79 16.94
N PHE A 174 5.90 15.69 16.81
CA PHE A 174 7.25 15.47 17.34
C PHE A 174 8.25 15.33 16.18
N PRO A 175 8.62 16.44 15.49
CA PRO A 175 9.35 16.36 14.23
C PRO A 175 10.72 15.70 14.36
N LEU A 176 11.44 15.93 15.46
CA LEU A 176 12.77 15.35 15.63
C LEU A 176 12.76 13.82 15.64
N SER A 177 11.69 13.20 16.17
CA SER A 177 11.53 11.74 16.18
C SER A 177 11.44 11.17 14.76
N ASP A 178 10.64 11.79 13.90
CA ASP A 178 10.49 11.35 12.51
C ASP A 178 11.75 11.64 11.69
N ILE A 179 12.38 12.81 11.88
CA ILE A 179 13.64 13.15 11.19
C ILE A 179 14.71 12.10 11.52
N ALA A 180 14.86 11.71 12.79
CA ALA A 180 15.83 10.70 13.20
C ALA A 180 15.59 9.34 12.53
N ILE A 181 14.34 8.89 12.49
CA ILE A 181 13.95 7.63 11.83
C ILE A 181 14.18 7.69 10.32
N VAL A 182 13.73 8.77 9.68
CA VAL A 182 13.88 8.95 8.23
C VAL A 182 15.36 9.01 7.85
N HIS A 183 16.20 9.62 8.68
CA HIS A 183 17.63 9.76 8.39
C HIS A 183 18.28 8.38 8.31
N HIS A 184 18.01 7.54 9.31
CA HIS A 184 18.43 6.14 9.30
C HIS A 184 17.88 5.38 8.08
N ALA A 185 16.58 5.53 7.80
CA ALA A 185 15.89 4.82 6.73
C ALA A 185 16.42 5.17 5.33
N LEU A 186 16.67 6.45 5.06
CA LEU A 186 17.13 6.90 3.76
C LEU A 186 18.64 6.69 3.58
N SER A 187 19.42 6.64 4.68
CA SER A 187 20.89 6.60 4.62
C SER A 187 21.43 7.71 3.71
N THR A 188 20.89 8.92 3.89
CA THR A 188 21.15 10.10 3.06
C THR A 188 22.08 11.07 3.78
N ASP A 189 22.85 11.84 3.00
CA ASP A 189 23.64 12.96 3.51
C ASP A 189 22.80 14.22 3.74
N VAL A 190 21.53 14.21 3.30
CA VAL A 190 20.61 15.33 3.54
C VAL A 190 20.29 15.45 5.02
N GLN A 191 20.40 16.68 5.51
CA GLN A 191 20.28 17.01 6.92
C GLN A 191 19.01 17.82 7.21
N GLY A 192 18.54 17.66 8.44
CA GLY A 192 17.52 18.53 9.00
C GLY A 192 16.14 18.47 8.36
N TYR A 193 15.41 19.58 8.37
CA TYR A 193 14.01 19.62 7.91
C TYR A 193 13.82 19.36 6.41
N GLN A 194 14.89 19.49 5.60
CA GLN A 194 14.86 19.13 4.18
C GLN A 194 14.60 17.63 3.97
N LEU A 195 14.97 16.81 4.96
CA LEU A 195 14.74 15.38 4.97
C LEU A 195 13.24 15.02 4.92
N LEU A 196 12.37 15.85 5.50
CA LEU A 196 10.91 15.65 5.43
C LEU A 196 10.37 15.91 4.00
N GLY A 197 11.06 16.74 3.23
CA GLY A 197 10.82 16.93 1.80
C GLY A 197 11.21 15.69 1.00
N GLU A 198 12.40 15.14 1.21
CA GLU A 198 12.84 13.89 0.55
C GLU A 198 11.94 12.71 0.91
N MET A 199 11.60 12.58 2.19
CA MET A 199 10.62 11.61 2.68
C MET A 199 9.29 11.75 1.96
N SER A 200 8.82 12.99 1.75
CA SER A 200 7.56 13.23 1.04
C SER A 200 7.62 12.78 -0.42
N VAL A 201 8.73 12.99 -1.10
CA VAL A 201 8.93 12.49 -2.48
C VAL A 201 8.96 10.96 -2.50
N LEU A 202 9.67 10.33 -1.56
CA LEU A 202 9.73 8.88 -1.49
C LEU A 202 8.37 8.28 -1.12
N LEU A 203 7.61 8.92 -0.23
CA LEU A 203 6.24 8.54 0.09
C LEU A 203 5.37 8.51 -1.16
N ASP A 204 5.48 9.50 -2.04
CA ASP A 204 4.68 9.53 -3.26
C ASP A 204 5.06 8.36 -4.20
N GLN A 205 6.34 8.01 -4.30
CA GLN A 205 6.80 6.83 -5.05
C GLN A 205 6.28 5.52 -4.45
N VAL A 206 6.39 5.37 -3.13
CA VAL A 206 5.90 4.21 -2.38
C VAL A 206 4.38 4.08 -2.50
N ALA A 207 3.66 5.20 -2.43
CA ALA A 207 2.21 5.25 -2.59
C ALA A 207 1.77 4.91 -4.03
N ASP A 208 2.53 5.30 -5.05
CA ASP A 208 2.27 4.92 -6.45
C ASP A 208 2.40 3.40 -6.62
N VAL A 209 3.49 2.80 -6.15
CA VAL A 209 3.67 1.33 -6.20
C VAL A 209 2.59 0.62 -5.37
N GLY A 210 2.29 1.11 -4.17
CA GLY A 210 1.20 0.58 -3.34
C GLY A 210 -0.16 0.67 -4.02
N THR A 211 -0.43 1.75 -4.76
CA THR A 211 -1.66 1.90 -5.57
C THR A 211 -1.72 0.85 -6.68
N LYS A 212 -0.60 0.58 -7.37
CA LYS A 212 -0.51 -0.47 -8.40
C LYS A 212 -0.74 -1.87 -7.81
N VAL A 213 -0.19 -2.15 -6.62
CA VAL A 213 -0.45 -3.40 -5.89
C VAL A 213 -1.94 -3.54 -5.56
N CYS A 214 -2.56 -2.50 -4.99
CA CYS A 214 -3.99 -2.50 -4.67
C CYS A 214 -4.84 -2.75 -5.92
N LYS A 215 -4.53 -2.08 -7.03
CA LYS A 215 -5.23 -2.25 -8.31
C LYS A 215 -5.11 -3.70 -8.82
N GLY A 216 -3.90 -4.26 -8.83
CA GLY A 216 -3.70 -5.64 -9.26
C GLY A 216 -4.42 -6.65 -8.38
N ILE A 217 -4.52 -6.40 -7.07
CA ILE A 217 -5.32 -7.22 -6.15
C ILE A 217 -6.81 -7.10 -6.48
N ASP A 218 -7.34 -5.90 -6.78
CA ASP A 218 -8.74 -5.73 -7.17
C ASP A 218 -9.08 -6.49 -8.44
N SER A 219 -8.23 -6.37 -9.47
CA SER A 219 -8.38 -7.11 -10.72
C SER A 219 -8.35 -8.61 -10.49
N LEU A 220 -7.43 -9.09 -9.65
CA LEU A 220 -7.36 -10.51 -9.29
C LEU A 220 -8.61 -10.98 -8.55
N PHE A 221 -9.14 -10.18 -7.62
CA PHE A 221 -10.40 -10.47 -6.96
C PHE A 221 -11.53 -10.61 -7.98
N ARG A 222 -11.66 -9.65 -8.91
CA ARG A 222 -12.70 -9.69 -9.94
C ARG A 222 -12.61 -10.93 -10.83
N GLU A 223 -11.42 -11.33 -11.22
CA GLU A 223 -11.20 -12.55 -12.01
C GLU A 223 -11.52 -13.80 -11.17
N ALA A 224 -10.89 -13.94 -10.00
CA ALA A 224 -11.01 -15.14 -9.17
C ALA A 224 -12.43 -15.36 -8.63
N VAL A 225 -13.15 -14.30 -8.24
CA VAL A 225 -14.50 -14.46 -7.63
C VAL A 225 -15.52 -15.03 -8.60
N SER A 226 -15.36 -14.81 -9.91
CA SER A 226 -16.22 -15.41 -10.94
C SER A 226 -16.05 -16.94 -10.97
N GLU A 227 -14.81 -17.42 -10.87
CA GLU A 227 -14.46 -18.85 -10.81
C GLU A 227 -14.83 -19.48 -9.47
N LEU A 228 -14.85 -18.67 -8.40
CA LEU A 228 -15.22 -19.11 -7.06
C LEU A 228 -16.74 -19.23 -6.87
N GLY A 229 -17.57 -18.93 -7.87
CA GLY A 229 -19.03 -19.00 -7.76
C GLY A 229 -19.64 -17.91 -6.88
N CYS A 230 -18.96 -16.76 -6.79
CA CYS A 230 -19.50 -15.54 -6.16
C CYS A 230 -20.17 -14.66 -7.22
N SER A 231 -21.10 -13.81 -6.80
CA SER A 231 -21.87 -12.94 -7.69
C SER A 231 -21.60 -11.47 -7.42
N TYR A 232 -21.47 -10.69 -8.50
CA TYR A 232 -21.39 -9.23 -8.44
C TYR A 232 -22.79 -8.63 -8.34
N ILE A 233 -22.95 -7.59 -7.51
CA ILE A 233 -24.21 -6.89 -7.29
C ILE A 233 -23.92 -5.39 -7.36
N ASP A 234 -24.52 -4.69 -8.33
CA ASP A 234 -24.60 -3.23 -8.37
C ASP A 234 -25.61 -2.74 -7.32
N GLU A 235 -25.29 -1.68 -6.58
CA GLU A 235 -26.16 -1.07 -5.56
C GLU A 235 -26.81 0.24 -6.04
#